data_AF-A0A524NLV7-F1
#
_entry.id   AF-A0A524NLV7-F1
#
_cell.length_a   1.000
_cell.length_b   1.000
_cell.length_c   1.000
_cell.angle_alpha   90.00
_cell.angle_beta   90.00
_cell.angle_gamma   90.00
#
_symmetry.space_group_name_H-M   'P 1'
#
loop_
_entity.id
_entity.type
_entity.pdbx_description
1 polymer ?
#
loop_
_entity_poly.entity_id
_entity_poly.type
_entity_poly.pdbx_seq_one_letter_code
_entity_poly.pdbx_strand_id
1 'polypeptide(L)'
;MPAPRSNDPPSRAALAASALLLILVAPTAGHGGRPGGPIDLTPSSIPTDQILSGGPPKDGIPALLKPTFVAADDASFIRGEDVVVGLEIDGHARAYPLKILNWHEIVNDELGDLPVAVTYCPLTGSAVVFDRRVNGKPLSFGVSGRLYQSNVLMYDHQSDGLWSQLAGAAVTGKRTGTQLDNIPAQVTTWRRWREDHPDTSVLSPDTDHSRDYDRNPYAGYEASPSVMFPVEQHDDRLPTKARVLGVVLDGQARAYPHDELARAGGSA
;
A
#
# COMPACT_ATOMS: atom_id res chain seq x y z
N MET A 1 65.18 -17.68 47.49
CA MET A 1 63.72 -17.45 47.61
C MET A 1 63.47 -15.95 47.72
N PRO A 2 62.47 -15.43 46.98
CA PRO A 2 62.19 -14.01 46.73
C PRO A 2 61.58 -13.35 47.98
N ALA A 3 61.42 -12.03 48.15
CA ALA A 3 61.16 -10.96 47.19
C ALA A 3 61.64 -9.59 47.73
N PRO A 4 61.70 -8.54 46.88
CA PRO A 4 62.26 -7.24 47.21
C PRO A 4 61.23 -6.11 47.44
N ARG A 5 61.65 -5.18 48.30
CA ARG A 5 61.57 -3.69 48.28
C ARG A 5 60.21 -3.01 48.02
N SER A 6 59.76 -2.30 49.06
CA SER A 6 58.92 -1.10 48.98
C SER A 6 59.79 0.16 48.82
N ASN A 7 59.31 1.13 48.04
CA ASN A 7 59.33 2.57 48.36
C ASN A 7 58.65 3.33 47.21
N ASP A 8 57.49 3.92 47.51
CA ASP A 8 56.74 4.79 46.60
C ASP A 8 57.38 6.18 46.45
N PRO A 9 57.13 6.85 45.30
CA PRO A 9 56.96 8.29 45.24
C PRO A 9 55.59 8.71 44.63
N PRO A 10 55.19 9.99 44.79
CA PRO A 10 53.78 10.40 44.74
C PRO A 10 53.27 10.86 43.36
N SER A 11 51.94 10.88 43.30
CA SER A 11 51.01 11.43 42.31
C SER A 11 51.52 12.49 41.33
N ARG A 12 51.25 12.27 40.03
CA ARG A 12 51.07 13.33 39.04
C ARG A 12 49.65 13.23 38.46
N ALA A 13 48.89 14.30 38.63
CA ALA A 13 47.60 14.50 38.00
C ALA A 13 47.76 14.46 36.47
N ALA A 14 47.01 13.57 35.81
CA ALA A 14 46.86 13.58 34.36
C ALA A 14 45.53 14.26 34.02
N LEU A 15 45.61 15.40 33.33
CA LEU A 15 44.47 16.03 32.69
C LEU A 15 43.83 15.02 31.74
N ALA A 16 42.58 14.63 32.01
CA ALA A 16 41.75 13.94 31.04
C ALA A 16 41.34 14.96 29.96
N ALA A 17 42.02 14.94 28.82
CA ALA A 17 41.54 15.59 27.61
C ALA A 17 40.32 14.80 27.11
N SER A 18 39.12 15.24 27.47
CA SER A 18 37.88 14.74 26.87
C SER A 18 37.86 15.13 25.40
N ALA A 19 38.29 14.22 24.53
CA ALA A 19 38.02 14.32 23.11
C ALA A 19 36.51 14.12 22.90
N LEU A 20 35.79 15.24 22.77
CA LEU A 20 34.40 15.22 22.32
C LEU A 20 34.39 14.76 20.86
N LEU A 21 34.16 13.46 20.66
CA LEU A 21 33.94 12.90 19.33
C LEU A 21 32.58 13.42 18.84
N LEU A 22 32.59 14.59 18.18
CA LEU A 22 31.47 15.08 17.39
C LEU A 22 31.29 14.12 16.21
N ILE A 23 30.48 13.09 16.42
CA ILE A 23 29.92 12.32 15.32
C ILE A 23 28.99 13.28 14.58
N LEU A 24 29.50 13.94 13.53
CA LEU A 24 28.64 14.54 12.52
C LEU A 24 27.88 13.39 11.88
N VAL A 25 26.68 13.12 12.38
CA VAL A 25 25.67 12.40 11.61
C VAL A 25 25.28 13.36 10.49
N ALA A 26 25.93 13.23 9.34
CA ALA A 26 25.46 13.87 8.13
C ALA A 26 23.99 13.42 7.96
N PRO A 27 23.03 14.35 7.79
CA PRO A 27 21.69 13.94 7.44
C PRO A 27 21.82 13.14 6.14
N THR A 28 21.46 11.85 6.18
CA THR A 28 21.30 11.08 4.96
C THR A 28 20.36 11.88 4.10
N ALA A 29 20.84 12.40 2.97
CA ALA A 29 20.04 13.12 2.01
C ALA A 29 18.84 12.23 1.67
N GLY A 30 17.69 12.57 2.25
CA GLY A 30 16.43 11.95 1.93
C GLY A 30 16.19 12.22 0.46
N HIS A 31 16.41 11.22 -0.38
CA HIS A 31 15.96 11.23 -1.76
C HIS A 31 14.46 10.93 -1.74
N GLY A 32 13.68 11.82 -1.10
CA GLY A 32 12.26 11.92 -1.32
C GLY A 32 12.07 12.71 -2.60
N GLY A 33 11.60 12.04 -3.65
CA GLY A 33 11.00 12.63 -4.83
C GLY A 33 10.11 13.80 -4.46
N ARG A 34 10.25 14.88 -5.22
CA ARG A 34 9.49 16.11 -4.98
C ARG A 34 8.03 15.86 -5.36
N PRO A 35 7.06 16.32 -4.56
CA PRO A 35 5.66 16.39 -5.00
C PRO A 35 5.60 17.07 -6.38
N GLY A 36 4.97 16.41 -7.35
CA GLY A 36 4.90 16.89 -8.74
C GLY A 36 6.16 16.74 -9.60
N GLY A 37 7.21 16.04 -9.13
CA GLY A 37 8.36 15.65 -9.97
C GLY A 37 8.00 14.62 -11.04
N PRO A 38 8.78 14.50 -12.14
CA PRO A 38 8.50 13.53 -13.20
C PRO A 38 8.60 12.09 -12.67
N ILE A 39 7.88 11.18 -13.34
CA ILE A 39 7.98 9.74 -13.07
C ILE A 39 9.25 9.20 -13.73
N ASP A 40 10.02 8.40 -12.99
CA ASP A 40 11.19 7.69 -13.48
C ASP A 40 10.77 6.40 -14.20
N LEU A 41 10.94 6.39 -15.52
CA LEU A 41 10.59 5.25 -16.38
C LEU A 41 11.79 4.35 -16.71
N THR A 42 13.00 4.61 -16.16
CA THR A 42 14.22 3.90 -16.57
C THR A 42 15.03 3.35 -15.37
N PRO A 43 15.39 2.06 -15.35
CA PRO A 43 15.02 1.00 -16.30
C PRO A 43 13.51 0.70 -16.29
N SER A 44 13.04 -0.11 -17.24
CA SER A 44 11.65 -0.60 -17.27
C SER A 44 11.63 -2.12 -17.52
N SER A 45 10.79 -2.85 -16.79
CA SER A 45 10.50 -4.27 -17.03
C SER A 45 9.23 -4.51 -17.84
N ILE A 46 8.50 -3.43 -18.18
CA ILE A 46 7.30 -3.46 -19.04
C ILE A 46 7.47 -2.51 -20.23
N PRO A 47 6.73 -2.68 -21.33
CA PRO A 47 6.79 -1.77 -22.47
C PRO A 47 6.30 -0.37 -22.08
N THR A 48 7.18 0.64 -22.10
CA THR A 48 6.85 2.00 -21.64
C THR A 48 5.82 2.70 -22.54
N ASP A 49 5.73 2.31 -23.80
CA ASP A 49 4.72 2.76 -24.77
C ASP A 49 3.31 2.25 -24.46
N GLN A 50 3.19 1.21 -23.63
CA GLN A 50 1.92 0.70 -23.11
C GLN A 50 1.53 1.29 -21.74
N ILE A 51 2.38 2.16 -21.17
CA ILE A 51 2.05 2.88 -19.94
C ILE A 51 1.18 4.08 -20.31
N LEU A 52 -0.12 3.95 -20.06
CA LEU A 52 -1.12 4.94 -20.48
C LEU A 52 -1.41 5.97 -19.38
N SER A 53 -1.83 7.16 -19.80
CA SER A 53 -2.32 8.20 -18.88
C SER A 53 -3.78 7.97 -18.53
N GLY A 54 -4.11 7.91 -17.25
CA GLY A 54 -5.48 7.85 -16.73
C GLY A 54 -6.22 9.18 -16.79
N GLY A 55 -5.51 10.28 -17.04
CA GLY A 55 -6.06 11.65 -17.03
C GLY A 55 -5.52 12.48 -15.88
N PRO A 56 -5.66 12.05 -14.61
CA PRO A 56 -5.04 12.73 -13.48
C PRO A 56 -3.51 12.79 -13.64
N PRO A 57 -2.86 13.91 -13.26
CA PRO A 57 -1.41 13.94 -13.12
C PRO A 57 -0.96 13.06 -11.93
N LYS A 58 0.35 12.89 -11.78
CA LYS A 58 0.95 12.35 -10.55
C LYS A 58 0.43 13.14 -9.35
N ASP A 59 -0.04 12.43 -8.32
CA ASP A 59 -0.73 12.95 -7.14
C ASP A 59 -2.03 13.73 -7.40
N GLY A 60 -2.57 13.68 -8.62
CA GLY A 60 -3.88 14.27 -8.95
C GLY A 60 -5.04 13.59 -8.23
N ILE A 61 -4.84 12.34 -7.81
CA ILE A 61 -5.66 11.62 -6.84
C ILE A 61 -4.80 11.51 -5.58
N PRO A 62 -5.16 12.18 -4.46
CA PRO A 62 -4.29 12.26 -3.31
C PRO A 62 -4.32 10.95 -2.53
N ALA A 63 -3.18 10.25 -2.45
CA ALA A 63 -3.02 9.14 -1.53
C ALA A 63 -3.05 9.62 -0.08
N LEU A 64 -3.60 8.82 0.84
CA LEU A 64 -3.59 9.14 2.27
C LEU A 64 -2.24 8.74 2.86
N LEU A 65 -1.46 9.73 3.31
CA LEU A 65 -0.13 9.52 3.91
C LEU A 65 -0.13 9.51 5.43
N LYS A 66 -1.19 10.08 6.03
CA LYS A 66 -1.41 10.19 7.48
C LYS A 66 -2.88 9.91 7.79
N PRO A 67 -3.37 8.70 7.49
CA PRO A 67 -4.77 8.36 7.73
C PRO A 67 -5.10 8.48 9.22
N THR A 68 -6.33 8.88 9.51
CA THR A 68 -6.89 8.86 10.87
C THR A 68 -7.94 7.76 10.95
N PHE A 69 -8.15 7.25 12.16
CA PHE A 69 -9.05 6.13 12.41
C PHE A 69 -9.97 6.43 13.58
N VAL A 70 -11.18 5.89 13.50
CA VAL A 70 -12.17 5.92 14.58
C VAL A 70 -12.48 4.50 15.04
N ALA A 71 -13.01 4.35 16.25
CA ALA A 71 -13.53 3.06 16.71
C ALA A 71 -14.74 2.65 15.86
N ALA A 72 -14.99 1.34 15.75
CA ALA A 72 -16.15 0.81 15.01
C ALA A 72 -17.50 1.41 15.47
N ASP A 73 -17.63 1.70 16.76
CA ASP A 73 -18.85 2.27 17.34
C ASP A 73 -19.04 3.76 17.04
N ASP A 74 -17.95 4.49 16.76
CA ASP A 74 -17.97 5.90 16.36
C ASP A 74 -18.10 6.08 14.85
N ALA A 75 -18.04 5.00 14.07
CA ALA A 75 -18.06 5.01 12.62
C ALA A 75 -19.49 5.15 12.06
N SER A 76 -20.20 6.22 12.41
CA SER A 76 -21.59 6.46 11.99
C SER A 76 -21.75 6.74 10.49
N PHE A 77 -20.65 7.03 9.79
CA PHE A 77 -20.63 7.33 8.36
C PHE A 77 -20.67 6.07 7.49
N ILE A 78 -20.40 4.88 8.03
CA ILE A 78 -20.36 3.63 7.27
C ILE A 78 -21.59 2.76 7.55
N ARG A 79 -22.20 2.23 6.49
CA ARG A 79 -23.41 1.40 6.56
C ARG A 79 -23.03 -0.08 6.50
N GLY A 80 -23.88 -0.97 7.01
CA GLY A 80 -23.56 -2.39 7.10
C GLY A 80 -23.29 -3.05 5.74
N GLU A 81 -23.90 -2.56 4.67
CA GLU A 81 -23.72 -2.97 3.28
C GLU A 81 -22.51 -2.34 2.58
N ASP A 82 -21.88 -1.31 3.16
CA ASP A 82 -20.68 -0.72 2.59
C ASP A 82 -19.57 -1.76 2.55
N VAL A 83 -18.83 -1.82 1.43
CA VAL A 83 -17.70 -2.75 1.28
C VAL A 83 -16.46 -2.14 1.94
N VAL A 84 -15.70 -2.97 2.65
CA VAL A 84 -14.43 -2.63 3.27
C VAL A 84 -13.34 -3.59 2.79
N VAL A 85 -12.12 -3.08 2.73
CA VAL A 85 -10.92 -3.92 2.84
C VAL A 85 -10.65 -4.08 4.34
N GLY A 86 -10.76 -5.29 4.86
CA GLY A 86 -10.45 -5.65 6.24
C GLY A 86 -9.06 -6.24 6.35
N LEU A 87 -8.29 -5.78 7.32
CA LEU A 87 -6.93 -6.20 7.60
C LEU A 87 -6.81 -6.55 9.08
N GLU A 88 -6.23 -7.71 9.39
CA GLU A 88 -5.89 -8.11 10.75
C GLU A 88 -4.43 -8.55 10.81
N ILE A 89 -3.67 -7.97 11.74
CA ILE A 89 -2.26 -8.27 11.95
C ILE A 89 -2.02 -8.33 13.45
N ASP A 90 -1.53 -9.48 13.95
CA ASP A 90 -1.21 -9.69 15.37
C ASP A 90 -2.33 -9.26 16.33
N GLY A 91 -3.60 -9.51 15.95
CA GLY A 91 -4.80 -9.15 16.72
C GLY A 91 -5.25 -7.69 16.58
N HIS A 92 -4.53 -6.86 15.82
CA HIS A 92 -4.97 -5.52 15.46
C HIS A 92 -5.82 -5.58 14.18
N ALA A 93 -7.11 -5.27 14.29
CA ALA A 93 -8.04 -5.24 13.17
C ALA A 93 -8.32 -3.80 12.70
N ARG A 94 -8.37 -3.61 11.38
CA ARG A 94 -8.65 -2.33 10.74
C ARG A 94 -9.45 -2.50 9.45
N ALA A 95 -10.43 -1.63 9.25
CA ALA A 95 -11.27 -1.59 8.06
C ALA A 95 -11.01 -0.30 7.25
N TYR A 96 -10.87 -0.46 5.94
CA TYR A 96 -10.70 0.63 4.97
C TYR A 96 -11.91 0.64 4.02
N PRO A 97 -12.85 1.60 4.19
CA PRO A 97 -14.06 1.64 3.37
C PRO A 97 -13.74 1.87 1.90
N LEU A 98 -14.27 1.01 1.03
CA LEU A 98 -14.04 1.09 -0.41
C LEU A 98 -14.52 2.43 -0.97
N LYS A 99 -15.56 3.00 -0.37
CA LYS A 99 -16.08 4.33 -0.72
C LYS A 99 -15.11 5.47 -0.45
N ILE A 100 -14.14 5.31 0.46
CA ILE A 100 -13.02 6.24 0.64
C ILE A 100 -11.89 5.88 -0.32
N LEU A 101 -11.55 4.59 -0.44
CA LEU A 101 -10.51 4.11 -1.36
C LEU A 101 -10.78 4.47 -2.82
N ASN A 102 -12.04 4.55 -3.26
CA ASN A 102 -12.44 5.04 -4.58
C ASN A 102 -11.96 6.46 -4.90
N TRP A 103 -11.66 7.28 -3.88
CA TRP A 103 -11.23 8.67 -4.05
C TRP A 103 -9.75 8.91 -3.79
N HIS A 104 -9.06 7.93 -3.20
CA HIS A 104 -7.68 8.06 -2.74
C HIS A 104 -6.76 6.98 -3.30
N GLU A 105 -7.32 5.84 -3.71
CA GLU A 105 -6.69 4.62 -4.27
C GLU A 105 -5.63 3.95 -3.38
N ILE A 106 -4.92 4.71 -2.53
CA ILE A 106 -3.80 4.24 -1.73
C ILE A 106 -3.87 4.89 -0.34
N VAL A 107 -3.75 4.06 0.69
CA VAL A 107 -3.58 4.47 2.09
C VAL A 107 -2.26 3.92 2.59
N ASN A 108 -1.35 4.82 2.99
CA ASN A 108 -0.10 4.47 3.66
C ASN A 108 -0.35 4.52 5.16
N ASP A 109 -0.33 3.35 5.78
CA ASP A 109 -0.75 3.16 7.16
C ASP A 109 0.34 2.44 7.96
N GLU A 110 0.15 2.40 9.28
CA GLU A 110 0.91 1.64 10.26
C GLU A 110 -0.11 0.93 11.17
N LEU A 111 -0.16 -0.40 11.04
CA LEU A 111 -1.01 -1.26 11.86
C LEU A 111 -0.11 -2.04 12.82
N GLY A 112 -0.15 -1.66 14.10
CA GLY A 112 0.91 -2.03 15.04
C GLY A 112 2.25 -1.46 14.57
N ASP A 113 3.29 -2.31 14.57
CA ASP A 113 4.63 -1.94 14.09
C ASP A 113 4.85 -2.21 12.59
N LEU A 114 3.81 -2.64 11.86
CA LEU A 114 3.91 -3.03 10.46
C LEU A 114 3.44 -1.87 9.54
N PRO A 115 4.36 -1.28 8.76
CA PRO A 115 3.99 -0.31 7.73
C PRO A 115 3.27 -1.01 6.59
N VAL A 116 2.06 -0.58 6.28
CA VAL A 116 1.24 -1.18 5.22
C VAL A 116 0.85 -0.17 4.15
N ALA A 117 0.72 -0.63 2.91
CA ALA A 117 0.07 0.12 1.83
C ALA A 117 -1.19 -0.62 1.41
N VAL A 118 -2.35 -0.04 1.72
CA VAL A 118 -3.66 -0.56 1.27
C VAL A 118 -3.98 0.11 -0.06
N THR A 119 -4.13 -0.69 -1.11
CA THR A 119 -4.34 -0.19 -2.46
C THR A 119 -5.65 -0.70 -3.05
N TYR A 120 -6.31 0.13 -3.85
CA TYR A 120 -7.50 -0.24 -4.58
C TYR A 120 -7.48 0.38 -5.98
N CYS A 121 -7.70 -0.47 -6.99
CA CYS A 121 -7.87 -0.04 -8.37
C CYS A 121 -9.37 -0.04 -8.73
N PRO A 122 -10.02 1.12 -8.86
CA PRO A 122 -11.44 1.18 -9.21
C PRO A 122 -11.76 0.64 -10.61
N LEU A 123 -10.77 0.60 -11.51
CA LEU A 123 -10.97 0.10 -12.87
C LEU A 123 -11.00 -1.44 -12.94
N THR A 124 -10.29 -2.12 -12.04
CA THR A 124 -10.21 -3.59 -12.02
C THR A 124 -10.94 -4.20 -10.82
N GLY A 125 -11.41 -3.39 -9.88
CA GLY A 125 -12.04 -3.86 -8.64
C GLY A 125 -11.09 -4.64 -7.72
N SER A 126 -9.78 -4.47 -7.89
CA SER A 126 -8.75 -5.20 -7.15
C SER A 126 -8.30 -4.41 -5.92
N ALA A 127 -8.33 -5.05 -4.76
CA ALA A 127 -7.74 -4.54 -3.53
C ALA A 127 -6.54 -5.39 -3.15
N VAL A 128 -5.39 -4.77 -2.91
CA VAL A 128 -4.16 -5.46 -2.52
C VAL A 128 -3.48 -4.69 -1.40
N VAL A 129 -3.04 -5.40 -0.37
CA VAL A 129 -2.34 -4.84 0.78
C VAL A 129 -0.90 -5.34 0.78
N PHE A 130 0.05 -4.44 0.99
CA PHE A 130 1.46 -4.75 1.00
C PHE A 130 2.12 -4.36 2.32
N ASP A 131 3.13 -5.12 2.74
CA ASP A 131 4.19 -4.56 3.57
C ASP A 131 4.96 -3.55 2.72
N ARG A 132 4.94 -2.28 3.10
CA ARG A 132 5.57 -1.21 2.31
C ARG A 132 7.07 -1.08 2.57
N ARG A 133 7.71 -2.01 3.29
CA ARG A 133 9.15 -1.99 3.56
C ARG A 133 9.94 -2.57 2.39
N VAL A 134 10.99 -1.86 1.99
CA VAL A 134 12.02 -2.35 1.07
C VAL A 134 13.36 -2.22 1.76
N ASN A 135 14.10 -3.32 1.88
CA ASN A 135 15.35 -3.40 2.66
C ASN A 135 15.18 -2.89 4.10
N GLY A 136 14.07 -3.28 4.74
CA GLY A 136 13.73 -2.92 6.12
C GLY A 136 13.30 -1.46 6.32
N LYS A 137 13.18 -0.66 5.25
CA LYS A 137 12.77 0.75 5.34
C LYS A 137 11.40 0.95 4.71
N PRO A 138 10.45 1.60 5.40
CA PRO A 138 9.14 1.88 4.83
C PRO A 138 9.26 2.85 3.65
N LEU A 139 8.62 2.51 2.54
CA LEU A 139 8.35 3.39 1.42
C LEU A 139 7.02 4.12 1.63
N SER A 140 6.79 5.18 0.85
CA SER A 140 5.50 5.86 0.79
C SER A 140 5.03 5.80 -0.65
N PHE A 141 3.81 5.33 -0.87
CA PHE A 141 3.23 5.17 -2.19
C PHE A 141 2.23 6.28 -2.50
N GLY A 142 2.24 6.75 -3.74
CA GLY A 142 1.29 7.72 -4.28
C GLY A 142 0.65 7.22 -5.57
N VAL A 143 -0.39 7.93 -6.00
CA VAL A 143 -1.11 7.63 -7.25
C VAL A 143 -0.39 8.31 -8.41
N SER A 144 0.03 7.52 -9.39
CA SER A 144 0.83 8.04 -10.51
C SER A 144 -0.02 8.68 -11.63
N GLY A 145 -1.31 8.36 -11.68
CA GLY A 145 -2.16 8.64 -12.85
C GLY A 145 -1.79 7.81 -14.09
N ARG A 146 -1.01 6.75 -13.93
CA ARG A 146 -0.59 5.83 -14.99
C ARG A 146 -1.23 4.46 -14.83
N LEU A 147 -1.42 3.80 -15.97
CA LEU A 147 -2.08 2.51 -16.09
C LEU A 147 -1.26 1.58 -16.99
N TYR A 148 -1.29 0.30 -16.68
CA TYR A 148 -0.79 -0.77 -17.53
C TYR A 148 -1.78 -1.94 -17.46
N GLN A 149 -2.23 -2.46 -18.61
CA GLN A 149 -3.23 -3.54 -18.68
C GLN A 149 -4.51 -3.23 -17.87
N SER A 150 -5.04 -2.00 -17.99
CA SER A 150 -6.17 -1.47 -17.20
C SER A 150 -5.98 -1.37 -15.68
N ASN A 151 -4.85 -1.81 -15.12
CA ASN A 151 -4.57 -1.72 -13.69
C ASN A 151 -3.69 -0.49 -13.38
N VAL A 152 -3.92 0.13 -12.21
CA VAL A 152 -3.16 1.32 -11.78
C VAL A 152 -1.70 0.96 -11.54
N LEU A 153 -0.82 1.87 -11.93
CA LEU A 153 0.56 1.87 -11.49
C LEU A 153 0.67 2.82 -10.30
N MET A 154 1.10 2.32 -9.16
CA MET A 154 1.52 3.14 -8.02
C MET A 154 2.91 3.72 -8.30
N TYR A 155 3.34 4.70 -7.53
CA TYR A 155 4.75 5.12 -7.51
C TYR A 155 5.26 5.26 -6.08
N ASP A 156 6.55 5.06 -5.85
CA ASP A 156 7.16 5.35 -4.54
C ASP A 156 7.78 6.75 -4.51
N HIS A 157 7.47 7.50 -3.46
CA HIS A 157 8.00 8.85 -3.26
C HIS A 157 9.51 8.87 -3.11
N GLN A 158 10.20 7.74 -2.90
CA GLN A 158 11.64 7.68 -2.68
C GLN A 158 12.46 7.49 -3.98
N SER A 159 11.80 7.13 -5.08
CA SER A 159 12.44 6.84 -6.38
C SER A 159 11.79 7.53 -7.54
N ASP A 160 10.51 7.91 -7.41
CA ASP A 160 9.64 8.28 -8.51
C ASP A 160 9.41 7.15 -9.54
N GLY A 161 9.77 5.90 -9.19
CA GLY A 161 9.57 4.71 -10.03
C GLY A 161 8.17 4.11 -9.88
N LEU A 162 7.68 3.48 -10.94
CA LEU A 162 6.35 2.86 -10.99
C LEU A 162 6.37 1.45 -10.44
N TRP A 163 5.26 1.08 -9.80
CA TRP A 163 4.99 -0.24 -9.27
C TRP A 163 3.65 -0.75 -9.80
N SER A 164 3.61 -2.01 -10.25
CA SER A 164 2.34 -2.67 -10.60
C SER A 164 1.55 -2.97 -9.34
N GLN A 165 0.32 -2.45 -9.24
CA GLN A 165 -0.53 -2.66 -8.07
C GLN A 165 -0.96 -4.11 -7.92
N LEU A 166 -1.30 -4.79 -9.02
CA LEU A 166 -1.70 -6.20 -8.93
C LEU A 166 -0.51 -7.14 -8.69
N ALA A 167 0.66 -6.87 -9.29
CA ALA A 167 1.83 -7.73 -9.13
C ALA A 167 2.65 -7.42 -7.86
N GLY A 168 2.49 -6.24 -7.26
CA GLY A 168 3.31 -5.80 -6.12
C GLY A 168 4.78 -5.57 -6.44
N ALA A 169 5.12 -5.35 -7.72
CA ALA A 169 6.50 -5.26 -8.18
C ALA A 169 6.82 -3.89 -8.78
N ALA A 170 8.02 -3.40 -8.50
CA ALA A 170 8.57 -2.23 -9.17
C ALA A 170 8.81 -2.57 -10.64
N VAL A 171 8.16 -1.82 -11.53
CA VAL A 171 8.25 -2.02 -12.97
C VAL A 171 9.13 -0.98 -13.65
N THR A 172 9.31 0.20 -13.03
CA THR A 172 10.25 1.21 -13.54
C THR A 172 11.14 1.85 -12.47
N GLY A 173 12.20 2.52 -12.93
CA GLY A 173 13.13 3.27 -12.10
C GLY A 173 14.14 2.39 -11.36
N LYS A 174 14.93 2.99 -10.48
CA LYS A 174 16.04 2.32 -9.78
C LYS A 174 15.65 1.06 -8.96
N ARG A 175 14.36 0.80 -8.76
CA ARG A 175 13.85 -0.34 -8.00
C ARG A 175 13.31 -1.47 -8.88
N THR A 176 13.28 -1.32 -10.20
CA THR A 176 12.74 -2.35 -11.12
C THR A 176 13.17 -3.76 -10.73
N GLY A 177 12.19 -4.66 -10.62
CA GLY A 177 12.38 -6.05 -10.18
C GLY A 177 12.27 -6.28 -8.67
N THR A 178 12.16 -5.22 -7.86
CA THR A 178 11.86 -5.35 -6.43
C THR A 178 10.41 -5.77 -6.23
N GLN A 179 10.16 -6.74 -5.34
CA GLN A 179 8.85 -7.26 -4.98
C GLN A 179 8.46 -6.78 -3.57
N LEU A 180 7.19 -6.39 -3.39
CA LEU A 180 6.57 -6.19 -2.08
C LEU A 180 5.94 -7.49 -1.59
N ASP A 181 5.93 -7.68 -0.28
CA ASP A 181 5.25 -8.78 0.37
C ASP A 181 3.74 -8.48 0.46
N ASN A 182 2.92 -9.36 -0.10
CA ASN A 182 1.47 -9.28 0.02
C ASN A 182 1.03 -9.62 1.45
N ILE A 183 0.18 -8.79 2.03
CA ILE A 183 -0.47 -9.07 3.31
C ILE A 183 -1.91 -9.52 3.01
N PRO A 184 -2.34 -10.70 3.53
CA PRO A 184 -3.72 -11.14 3.38
C PRO A 184 -4.71 -10.10 3.91
N ALA A 185 -5.73 -9.80 3.11
CA ALA A 185 -6.81 -8.89 3.45
C ALA A 185 -8.13 -9.44 2.91
N GLN A 186 -9.24 -9.06 3.54
CA GLN A 186 -10.58 -9.49 3.17
C GLN A 186 -11.34 -8.35 2.49
N VAL A 187 -11.99 -8.59 1.36
CA VAL A 187 -12.91 -7.63 0.75
C VAL A 187 -14.33 -8.08 1.05
N THR A 188 -14.96 -7.47 2.05
CA THR A 188 -16.25 -7.93 2.58
C THR A 188 -17.14 -6.75 2.93
N THR A 189 -18.41 -7.02 3.28
CA THR A 189 -19.30 -5.98 3.80
C THR A 189 -18.89 -5.59 5.22
N TRP A 190 -19.06 -4.32 5.57
CA TRP A 190 -18.79 -3.80 6.91
C TRP A 190 -19.49 -4.58 8.00
N ARG A 191 -20.77 -4.95 7.80
CA ARG A 191 -21.54 -5.79 8.72
C ARG A 191 -20.81 -7.08 9.06
N ARG A 192 -20.42 -7.83 8.02
CA ARG A 192 -19.72 -9.11 8.18
C ARG A 192 -18.34 -8.94 8.83
N TRP A 193 -17.58 -7.91 8.43
CA TRP A 193 -16.29 -7.62 9.06
C TRP A 193 -16.43 -7.35 10.57
N ARG A 194 -17.44 -6.56 10.97
CA ARG A 194 -17.70 -6.26 12.39
C ARG A 194 -18.13 -7.45 13.22
N GLU A 195 -18.80 -8.43 12.61
CA GLU A 195 -19.23 -9.65 13.31
C GLU A 195 -18.01 -10.42 13.84
N ASP A 196 -16.95 -10.49 13.03
CA ASP A 196 -15.69 -11.17 13.36
C ASP A 196 -14.71 -10.27 14.13
N HIS A 197 -14.77 -8.95 13.91
CA HIS A 197 -13.83 -7.96 14.48
C HIS A 197 -14.57 -6.76 15.12
N PRO A 198 -15.27 -6.95 16.27
CA PRO A 198 -16.06 -5.89 16.89
C PRO A 198 -15.21 -4.70 17.37
N ASP A 199 -13.96 -4.95 17.78
CA ASP A 199 -13.02 -3.94 18.28
C ASP A 199 -12.17 -3.29 17.15
N THR A 200 -12.52 -3.53 15.88
CA THR A 200 -11.79 -2.97 14.74
C THR A 200 -11.80 -1.44 14.74
N SER A 201 -10.71 -0.86 14.26
CA SER A 201 -10.68 0.56 13.86
C SER A 201 -11.14 0.72 12.41
N VAL A 202 -11.65 1.91 12.05
CA VAL A 202 -12.14 2.22 10.69
C VAL A 202 -11.48 3.49 10.19
N LEU A 203 -11.02 3.50 8.94
CA LEU A 203 -10.50 4.70 8.28
C LEU A 203 -11.55 5.81 8.29
N SER A 204 -11.18 6.95 8.86
CA SER A 204 -12.03 8.14 8.97
C SER A 204 -12.23 8.83 7.62
N PRO A 205 -13.41 9.41 7.35
CA PRO A 205 -13.59 10.32 6.21
C PRO A 205 -12.94 11.69 6.43
N ASP A 206 -12.39 11.97 7.62
CA ASP A 206 -11.60 13.18 7.87
C ASP A 206 -10.19 13.03 7.31
N THR A 207 -10.07 13.27 6.00
CA THR A 207 -8.83 13.05 5.24
C THR A 207 -8.14 14.35 4.80
N ASP A 208 -8.51 15.51 5.34
CA ASP A 208 -8.10 16.84 4.85
C ASP A 208 -8.51 17.15 3.39
N HIS A 209 -9.41 16.36 2.79
CA HIS A 209 -9.88 16.53 1.41
C HIS A 209 -11.40 16.69 1.35
N SER A 210 -11.87 17.68 0.59
CA SER A 210 -13.30 17.87 0.36
C SER A 210 -13.80 16.88 -0.70
N ARG A 211 -14.40 15.77 -0.23
CA ARG A 211 -14.97 14.70 -1.05
C ARG A 211 -16.37 14.33 -0.55
N ASP A 212 -17.21 13.90 -1.47
CA ASP A 212 -18.48 13.25 -1.16
C ASP A 212 -18.26 11.74 -1.25
N TYR A 213 -17.91 11.12 -0.12
CA TYR A 213 -17.59 9.69 -0.07
C TYR A 213 -18.81 8.79 -0.25
N ASP A 214 -20.04 9.30 -0.13
CA ASP A 214 -21.24 8.52 -0.43
C ASP A 214 -21.52 8.46 -1.95
N ARG A 215 -20.82 9.28 -2.74
CA ARG A 215 -20.85 9.20 -4.21
C ARG A 215 -19.71 8.33 -4.72
N ASN A 216 -20.05 7.22 -5.37
CA ASN A 216 -19.07 6.42 -6.13
C ASN A 216 -18.77 7.11 -7.49
N PRO A 217 -17.54 7.61 -7.73
CA PRO A 217 -17.18 8.24 -9.00
C PRO A 217 -17.08 7.25 -10.18
N TYR A 218 -17.05 5.94 -9.91
CA TYR A 218 -16.90 4.87 -10.91
C TYR A 218 -18.18 4.07 -11.15
N ALA A 219 -19.31 4.40 -10.51
CA ALA A 219 -20.56 3.60 -10.61
C ALA A 219 -21.02 3.33 -12.06
N GLY A 220 -20.93 4.32 -12.94
CA GLY A 220 -21.29 4.16 -14.35
C GLY A 220 -20.32 3.25 -15.12
N TYR A 221 -19.03 3.26 -14.75
CA TYR A 221 -18.03 2.38 -15.33
C TYR A 221 -18.19 0.94 -14.83
N GLU A 222 -18.42 0.75 -13.53
CA GLU A 222 -18.65 -0.56 -12.91
C GLU A 222 -19.85 -1.28 -13.54
N ALA A 223 -20.94 -0.55 -13.83
CA ALA A 223 -22.14 -1.11 -14.47
C ALA A 223 -21.95 -1.45 -15.96
N SER A 224 -20.91 -0.93 -16.61
CA SER A 224 -20.63 -1.15 -18.02
C SER A 224 -19.74 -2.38 -18.23
N PRO A 225 -20.00 -3.25 -19.22
CA PRO A 225 -19.11 -4.37 -19.54
C PRO A 225 -17.79 -3.92 -20.20
N SER A 226 -17.70 -2.68 -20.68
CA SER A 226 -16.54 -2.16 -21.40
C SER A 226 -15.36 -1.83 -20.49
N VAL A 227 -14.15 -2.15 -20.93
CA VAL A 227 -12.91 -1.70 -20.29
C VAL A 227 -12.56 -0.28 -20.75
N MET A 228 -12.04 0.55 -19.84
CA MET A 228 -11.69 1.95 -20.15
C MET A 228 -10.32 2.04 -20.81
N PHE A 229 -9.42 1.11 -20.46
CA PHE A 229 -8.08 0.97 -21.01
C PHE A 229 -7.87 -0.46 -21.52
N PRO A 230 -7.05 -0.65 -22.57
CA PRO A 230 -6.83 -1.95 -23.16
C PRO A 230 -6.21 -2.95 -22.19
N VAL A 231 -6.56 -4.22 -22.42
CA VAL A 231 -5.94 -5.41 -21.83
C VAL A 231 -5.55 -6.28 -23.01
N GLU A 232 -4.34 -6.82 -23.04
CA GLU A 232 -3.84 -7.60 -24.17
C GLU A 232 -4.41 -9.02 -24.21
N GLN A 233 -4.61 -9.62 -23.03
CA GLN A 233 -5.14 -10.97 -22.91
C GLN A 233 -6.64 -10.94 -22.72
N HIS A 234 -7.34 -11.71 -23.55
CA HIS A 234 -8.78 -11.88 -23.50
C HIS A 234 -9.12 -13.35 -23.24
N ASP A 235 -10.13 -13.57 -22.42
CA ASP A 235 -10.63 -14.89 -22.07
C ASP A 235 -12.15 -14.89 -22.07
N ASP A 236 -12.74 -15.54 -23.07
CA ASP A 236 -14.18 -15.52 -23.30
C ASP A 236 -14.95 -16.53 -22.42
N ARG A 237 -14.26 -17.24 -21.51
CA ARG A 237 -14.89 -18.19 -20.58
C ARG A 237 -15.77 -17.49 -19.53
N LEU A 238 -15.50 -16.21 -19.25
CA LEU A 238 -16.23 -15.40 -18.27
C LEU A 238 -16.60 -14.04 -18.87
N PRO A 239 -17.62 -13.35 -18.33
CA PRO A 239 -17.85 -11.94 -18.65
C PRO A 239 -16.60 -11.08 -18.41
N THR A 240 -16.38 -10.05 -19.23
CA THR A 240 -15.18 -9.20 -19.22
C THR A 240 -14.77 -8.66 -17.84
N LYS A 241 -15.75 -8.33 -16.99
CA LYS A 241 -15.54 -7.81 -15.63
C LYS A 241 -16.02 -8.79 -14.55
N ALA A 242 -16.03 -10.08 -14.85
CA ALA A 242 -16.35 -11.11 -13.86
C ALA A 242 -15.38 -10.99 -12.68
N ARG A 243 -15.93 -10.97 -11.46
CA ARG A 243 -15.13 -10.98 -10.24
C ARG A 243 -14.58 -12.39 -10.01
N VAL A 244 -13.29 -12.46 -9.72
CA VAL A 244 -12.60 -13.72 -9.44
C VAL A 244 -11.76 -13.61 -8.18
N LEU A 245 -11.61 -14.72 -7.46
CA LEU A 245 -10.55 -14.88 -6.47
C LEU A 245 -9.30 -15.39 -7.19
N GLY A 246 -8.26 -14.55 -7.27
CA GLY A 246 -6.95 -14.96 -7.74
C GLY A 246 -6.16 -15.64 -6.63
N VAL A 247 -5.66 -16.85 -6.87
CA VAL A 247 -4.80 -17.59 -5.95
C VAL A 247 -3.49 -17.89 -6.65
N VAL A 248 -2.38 -17.50 -6.03
CA VAL A 248 -1.04 -17.89 -6.45
C VAL A 248 -0.45 -18.80 -5.38
N LEU A 249 -0.20 -20.06 -5.74
CA LEU A 249 0.39 -21.06 -4.85
C LEU A 249 1.52 -21.78 -5.61
N ASP A 250 2.71 -21.85 -5.00
CA ASP A 250 3.91 -22.46 -5.59
C ASP A 250 4.21 -21.97 -7.03
N GLY A 251 4.01 -20.67 -7.26
CA GLY A 251 4.23 -20.03 -8.56
C GLY A 251 3.14 -20.32 -9.61
N GLN A 252 2.09 -21.05 -9.25
CA GLN A 252 0.94 -21.30 -10.12
C GLN A 252 -0.21 -20.36 -9.78
N ALA A 253 -0.69 -19.61 -10.78
CA ALA A 253 -1.85 -18.76 -10.65
C ALA A 253 -3.13 -19.48 -11.09
N ARG A 254 -4.21 -19.35 -10.31
CA ARG A 254 -5.57 -19.79 -10.65
C ARG A 254 -6.56 -18.69 -10.32
N ALA A 255 -7.60 -18.57 -11.15
CA ALA A 255 -8.72 -17.65 -10.91
C ALA A 255 -10.00 -18.46 -10.69
N TYR A 256 -10.68 -18.22 -9.59
CA TYR A 256 -11.95 -18.86 -9.23
C TYR A 256 -13.09 -17.85 -9.35
N PRO A 257 -14.11 -18.09 -10.20
CA PRO A 257 -15.24 -17.16 -10.33
C PRO A 257 -15.96 -16.96 -9.00
N HIS A 258 -16.17 -15.70 -8.62
CA HIS A 258 -16.80 -15.35 -7.35
C HIS A 258 -18.22 -15.96 -7.23
N ASP A 259 -18.98 -15.97 -8.32
CA ASP A 259 -20.34 -16.54 -8.36
C ASP A 259 -20.37 -18.05 -8.10
N GLU A 260 -19.30 -18.77 -8.50
CA GLU A 260 -19.18 -20.20 -8.23
C GLU A 260 -18.79 -20.46 -6.77
N LEU A 261 -17.88 -19.66 -6.21
CA LEU A 261 -17.50 -19.73 -4.79
C LEU A 261 -18.71 -19.47 -3.89
N ALA A 262 -19.51 -18.45 -4.20
CA ALA A 262 -20.73 -18.13 -3.45
C ALA A 262 -21.74 -19.28 -3.43
N ARG A 263 -21.89 -20.02 -4.55
CA ARG A 263 -22.77 -21.20 -4.63
C ARG A 263 -22.25 -22.40 -3.86
N ALA A 264 -20.92 -22.52 -3.73
CA ALA A 264 -20.27 -23.60 -3.00
C ALA A 264 -20.24 -23.39 -1.47
N GLY A 265 -20.85 -22.32 -0.95
CA GLY A 265 -20.78 -21.95 0.47
C GLY A 265 -19.49 -21.23 0.85
N GLY A 266 -18.64 -20.90 -0.13
CA GLY A 266 -17.47 -20.06 0.05
C GLY A 266 -17.89 -18.61 0.16
N SER A 267 -17.75 -18.04 1.34
CA SER A 267 -18.04 -16.64 1.60
C SER A 267 -16.80 -15.80 1.28
N ALA A 268 -16.56 -15.58 -0.02
CA ALA A 268 -15.46 -14.74 -0.52
C ALA A 268 -15.68 -13.25 -0.22
#